data_AF-A0A351TNX3-F1
#
_entry.id   AF-A0A351TNX3-F1
#
_cell.length_a   1.000
_cell.length_b   1.000
_cell.length_c   1.000
_cell.angle_alpha   90.00
_cell.angle_beta   90.00
_cell.angle_gamma   90.00
#
_symmetry.space_group_name_H-M   'P 1'
#
loop_
_entity.id
_entity.type
_entity.pdbx_description
1 polymer ?
#
loop_
_entity_poly.entity_id
_entity_poly.type
_entity_poly.pdbx_seq_one_letter_code
_entity_poly.pdbx_strand_id
1 'polypeptide(L)'
;DSNIQREELLYSEKAYAYKMKLDALNRQGRRVDLTSDQVGQKSEGKTSRETLAGNSNESPTQIQRYIRLTFLIKPMLDYVDEKRIAFGAGVELSYLEPVGQEQLYEVMQRLCVFPNLVQARKLKELGREGKLDENGMEIILSDNKPAAAAVKLQRKKLNEYFPA
;
A
#
# COMPACT_ATOMS: atom_id res chain seq x y z
N ASP A 1 -2.63 -34.80 -15.58
CA ASP A 1 -3.05 -33.40 -15.75
C ASP A 1 -2.32 -32.48 -14.82
N SER A 2 -1.30 -31.83 -15.37
CA SER A 2 -0.52 -30.80 -14.69
C SER A 2 -1.43 -29.61 -14.46
N ASN A 3 -2.03 -29.53 -13.27
CA ASN A 3 -2.66 -28.32 -12.76
C ASN A 3 -1.53 -27.29 -12.60
N ILE A 4 -1.21 -26.59 -13.69
CA ILE A 4 -0.26 -25.49 -13.75
C ILE A 4 -0.76 -24.48 -12.71
N GLN A 5 -0.15 -24.52 -11.53
CA GLN A 5 -0.31 -23.47 -10.54
C GLN A 5 0.11 -22.19 -11.26
N ARG A 6 -0.84 -21.31 -11.59
CA ARG A 6 -0.49 -19.96 -12.03
C ARG A 6 0.40 -19.39 -10.92
N GLU A 7 1.65 -19.10 -11.24
CA GLU A 7 2.52 -18.35 -10.35
C GLU A 7 1.78 -17.06 -9.98
N GLU A 8 1.46 -16.88 -8.71
CA GLU A 8 0.87 -15.65 -8.21
C GLU A 8 1.92 -14.55 -8.39
N LEU A 9 1.68 -13.66 -9.35
CA LEU A 9 2.56 -12.53 -9.61
C LEU A 9 2.76 -11.71 -8.33
N LEU A 10 4.02 -11.41 -8.01
CA LEU A 10 4.38 -10.70 -6.78
C LEU A 10 3.78 -9.28 -6.76
N TYR A 11 3.60 -8.72 -5.57
CA TYR A 11 3.08 -7.37 -5.44
C TYR A 11 4.07 -6.35 -6.01
N SER A 12 5.38 -6.56 -5.84
CA SER A 12 6.43 -5.75 -6.45
C SER A 12 6.40 -5.80 -7.98
N GLU A 13 6.33 -7.00 -8.57
CA GLU A 13 6.25 -7.19 -10.01
C GLU A 13 5.04 -6.46 -10.61
N LYS A 14 3.88 -6.61 -9.97
CA LYS A 14 2.65 -5.92 -10.37
C LYS A 14 2.80 -4.40 -10.27
N ALA A 15 3.40 -3.93 -9.19
CA ALA A 15 3.65 -2.52 -8.92
C ALA A 15 4.54 -1.89 -10.00
N TYR A 16 5.68 -2.50 -10.32
CA TYR A 16 6.58 -2.01 -11.37
C TYR A 16 5.94 -2.09 -12.76
N ALA A 17 5.20 -3.16 -13.07
CA ALA A 17 4.48 -3.26 -14.33
C ALA A 17 3.46 -2.12 -14.51
N TYR A 18 2.68 -1.78 -13.46
CA TYR A 18 1.76 -0.65 -13.52
C TYR A 18 2.48 0.70 -13.64
N LYS A 19 3.60 0.89 -12.95
CA LYS A 19 4.41 2.11 -13.06
C LYS A 19 4.95 2.28 -14.48
N MET A 20 5.52 1.23 -15.06
CA MET A 20 6.03 1.25 -16.44
C MET A 20 4.93 1.58 -17.45
N LYS A 21 3.74 0.98 -17.32
CA LYS A 21 2.61 1.29 -18.19
C LYS A 21 2.12 2.74 -18.03
N LEU A 22 2.07 3.25 -16.79
CA LEU A 22 1.71 4.65 -16.53
C LEU A 22 2.73 5.62 -17.16
N ASP A 23 4.02 5.34 -17.02
CA ASP A 23 5.08 6.16 -17.59
C ASP A 23 5.04 6.16 -19.13
N ALA A 24 4.75 5.01 -19.75
CA ALA A 24 4.58 4.90 -21.20
C ALA A 24 3.41 5.75 -21.71
N LEU A 25 2.25 5.72 -21.04
CA LEU A 25 1.09 6.55 -21.39
C LEU A 25 1.40 8.04 -21.23
N ASN A 26 2.07 8.42 -20.14
CA ASN A 26 2.47 9.81 -19.90
C ASN A 26 3.48 10.32 -20.94
N ARG A 27 4.36 9.46 -21.44
CA ARG A 27 5.29 9.78 -22.54
C ARG A 27 4.58 9.95 -23.88
N GLN A 28 3.66 9.05 -24.21
CA GLN A 28 2.86 9.15 -25.45
C GLN A 28 1.97 10.40 -25.47
N GLY A 29 1.47 10.86 -24.32
CA GLY A 29 0.74 12.12 -24.18
C GLY A 29 1.61 13.38 -24.25
N ARG A 30 2.94 13.27 -24.20
CA ARG A 30 3.88 14.40 -24.24
C ARG A 30 4.33 14.64 -25.69
N ARG A 31 3.52 15.35 -26.49
CA ARG A 31 4.01 15.90 -27.77
C ARG A 31 5.10 16.94 -27.48
N VAL A 32 6.27 16.76 -28.09
CA VAL A 32 7.46 17.63 -27.93
C VAL A 32 7.37 18.95 -28.71
N ASP A 33 6.30 19.17 -29.48
CA ASP A 33 6.15 20.28 -30.44
C ASP A 33 5.13 21.36 -30.03
N LEU A 34 4.61 21.33 -28.80
CA LEU A 34 3.62 22.31 -28.34
C LEU A 34 4.00 22.87 -26.98
N THR A 35 4.97 23.78 -26.96
CA THR A 35 5.02 24.84 -25.95
C THR A 35 3.93 25.86 -26.26
N SER A 36 2.71 25.66 -25.73
CA SER A 36 1.82 26.78 -25.34
C SER A 36 0.63 26.24 -24.57
N ASP A 37 0.27 27.03 -23.56
CA ASP A 37 -1.04 27.12 -22.92
C ASP A 37 -1.37 26.15 -21.77
N GLN A 38 -1.61 26.81 -20.64
CA GLN A 38 -2.33 26.30 -19.49
C GLN A 38 -3.66 25.64 -19.93
N VAL A 39 -4.06 24.62 -19.17
CA VAL A 39 -5.40 24.01 -19.13
C VAL A 39 -5.68 22.90 -20.15
N GLY A 40 -5.78 21.67 -19.62
CA GLY A 40 -6.64 20.62 -20.19
C GLY A 40 -5.96 19.26 -20.36
N GLN A 41 -6.29 18.31 -19.47
CA GLN A 41 -6.10 16.88 -19.74
C GLN A 41 -6.80 16.51 -21.06
N LYS A 42 -6.03 16.33 -22.15
CA LYS A 42 -6.55 15.95 -23.47
C LYS A 42 -6.36 14.46 -23.75
N SER A 43 -7.13 13.65 -23.03
CA SER A 43 -7.51 12.28 -23.43
C SER A 43 -8.94 12.05 -22.95
N GLU A 44 -9.93 12.44 -23.76
CA GLU A 44 -11.38 12.15 -23.54
C GLU A 44 -11.91 12.33 -22.10
N GLY A 45 -11.41 13.31 -21.35
CA GLY A 45 -11.78 13.52 -19.94
C GLY A 45 -11.35 12.41 -18.96
N LYS A 46 -10.55 11.43 -19.41
CA LYS A 46 -10.03 10.34 -18.59
C LYS A 46 -8.54 10.56 -18.26
N THR A 47 -8.19 10.30 -17.01
CA THR A 47 -6.81 10.27 -16.54
C THR A 47 -6.08 9.04 -17.09
N SER A 48 -4.74 9.09 -17.18
CA SER A 48 -3.92 7.93 -17.56
C SER A 48 -4.20 6.69 -16.69
N ARG A 49 -4.60 6.89 -15.43
CA ARG A 49 -4.96 5.81 -14.49
C ARG A 49 -6.29 5.15 -14.83
N GLU A 50 -7.29 5.92 -15.24
CA GLU A 50 -8.59 5.38 -15.68
C GLU A 50 -8.44 4.61 -16.99
N THR A 51 -7.55 5.06 -17.87
CA THR A 51 -7.19 4.34 -19.10
C THR A 51 -6.51 3.00 -18.79
N LEU A 52 -5.63 2.95 -17.78
CA LEU A 52 -5.04 1.69 -17.31
C LEU A 52 -6.07 0.75 -16.70
N ALA A 53 -6.98 1.28 -15.88
CA ALA A 53 -8.02 0.51 -15.24
C ALA A 53 -8.96 -0.15 -16.27
N GLY A 54 -9.34 0.58 -17.32
CA GLY A 54 -10.17 0.03 -18.40
C GLY A 54 -9.54 -1.14 -19.17
N ASN A 55 -8.21 -1.30 -19.09
CA ASN A 55 -7.45 -2.39 -19.71
C ASN A 55 -6.94 -3.43 -18.69
N SER A 56 -7.46 -3.40 -17.45
CA SER A 56 -7.05 -4.30 -16.37
C SER A 56 -8.25 -4.77 -15.56
N ASN A 57 -8.08 -5.81 -14.75
CA ASN A 57 -9.09 -6.25 -13.79
C ASN A 57 -9.06 -5.46 -12.47
N GLU A 58 -8.28 -4.38 -12.37
CA GLU A 58 -8.05 -3.61 -11.16
C GLU A 58 -8.70 -2.22 -11.26
N SER A 59 -9.24 -1.74 -10.14
CA SER A 59 -9.78 -0.38 -10.07
C SER A 59 -8.65 0.67 -10.19
N PRO A 60 -8.95 1.91 -10.62
CA PRO A 60 -7.97 3.00 -10.65
C PRO A 60 -7.28 3.21 -9.31
N THR A 61 -8.04 3.09 -8.20
CA THR A 61 -7.53 3.19 -6.83
C THR A 61 -6.54 2.06 -6.52
N GLN A 62 -6.85 0.83 -6.93
CA GLN A 62 -5.97 -0.30 -6.66
C GLN A 62 -4.68 -0.23 -7.49
N ILE A 63 -4.76 0.21 -8.76
CA ILE A 63 -3.58 0.54 -9.58
C ILE A 63 -2.72 1.61 -8.91
N GLN A 64 -3.33 2.68 -8.39
CA GLN A 64 -2.60 3.73 -7.69
C GLN A 64 -1.85 3.18 -6.48
N ARG A 65 -2.48 2.30 -5.69
CA ARG A 65 -1.87 1.66 -4.52
C ARG A 65 -0.68 0.78 -4.91
N TYR A 66 -0.80 0.00 -5.99
CA TYR A 66 0.32 -0.74 -6.55
C TYR A 66 1.47 0.17 -6.96
N ILE A 67 1.20 1.23 -7.72
CA ILE A 67 2.24 2.19 -8.11
C ILE A 67 2.89 2.82 -6.88
N ARG A 68 2.12 3.06 -5.81
CA ARG A 68 2.64 3.62 -4.57
C ARG A 68 3.65 2.69 -3.89
N LEU A 69 3.46 1.37 -3.93
CA LEU A 69 4.47 0.42 -3.43
C LEU A 69 5.85 0.57 -4.09
N THR A 70 5.95 1.10 -5.32
CA THR A 70 7.26 1.33 -5.97
C THR A 70 8.09 2.44 -5.33
N PHE A 71 7.55 3.13 -4.31
CA PHE A 71 8.23 4.13 -3.50
C PHE A 71 8.64 3.57 -2.12
N LEU A 72 8.33 2.31 -1.85
CA LEU A 72 8.82 1.59 -0.67
C LEU A 72 10.25 1.09 -0.96
N ILE A 73 11.16 1.21 0.01
CA ILE A 73 12.52 0.69 -0.13
C ILE A 73 12.50 -0.82 -0.36
N LYS A 74 13.48 -1.32 -1.12
CA LYS A 74 13.49 -2.71 -1.59
C LYS A 74 13.36 -3.74 -0.46
N PRO A 75 14.08 -3.65 0.67
CA PRO A 75 13.94 -4.65 1.75
C PRO A 75 12.54 -4.72 2.35
N MET A 76 11.87 -3.57 2.50
CA MET A 76 10.49 -3.53 3.01
C MET A 76 9.48 -4.00 1.96
N LEU A 77 9.75 -3.77 0.67
CA LEU A 77 8.93 -4.28 -0.42
C LEU A 77 9.03 -5.82 -0.52
N ASP A 78 10.21 -6.39 -0.29
CA ASP A 78 10.40 -7.84 -0.23
C ASP A 78 9.56 -8.44 0.92
N TYR A 79 9.48 -7.78 2.07
CA TYR A 79 8.57 -8.21 3.14
C TYR A 79 7.09 -8.13 2.80
N VAL A 80 6.69 -7.30 1.84
CA VAL A 80 5.31 -7.27 1.33
C VAL A 80 5.06 -8.48 0.43
N ASP A 81 6.03 -8.83 -0.43
CA ASP A 81 5.95 -10.02 -1.29
C ASP A 81 5.96 -11.32 -0.48
N GLU A 82 6.78 -11.38 0.59
CA GLU A 82 6.82 -12.48 1.56
C GLU A 82 5.57 -12.53 2.48
N LYS A 83 4.63 -11.59 2.32
CA LYS A 83 3.40 -11.47 3.13
C LYS A 83 3.66 -11.24 4.64
N ARG A 84 4.87 -10.81 5.02
CA ARG A 84 5.24 -10.40 6.39
C ARG A 84 4.70 -9.01 6.73
N ILE A 85 4.67 -8.12 5.74
CA ILE A 85 3.94 -6.85 5.77
C ILE A 85 2.71 -7.00 4.88
N ALA A 86 1.52 -6.76 5.42
CA ALA A 86 0.32 -6.77 4.60
C ALA A 86 0.38 -5.68 3.52
N PHE A 87 -0.12 -5.95 2.31
CA PHE A 87 -0.15 -5.00 1.18
C PHE A 87 -0.62 -3.59 1.60
N GLY A 88 -1.70 -3.52 2.37
CA GLY A 88 -2.22 -2.25 2.87
C GLY A 88 -1.24 -1.48 3.76
N ALA A 89 -0.52 -2.18 4.65
CA ALA A 89 0.51 -1.57 5.47
C ALA A 89 1.68 -1.09 4.61
N GLY A 90 2.18 -1.92 3.68
CA GLY A 90 3.24 -1.52 2.74
C GLY A 90 2.88 -0.25 1.94
N VAL A 91 1.62 -0.12 1.51
CA VAL A 91 1.13 1.09 0.85
C VAL A 91 1.23 2.31 1.77
N GLU A 92 0.84 2.23 3.04
CA GLU A 92 0.96 3.35 3.97
C GLU A 92 2.43 3.71 4.24
N LEU A 93 3.30 2.71 4.42
CA LEU A 93 4.73 2.90 4.67
C LEU A 93 5.47 3.55 3.50
N SER A 94 5.03 3.28 2.27
CA SER A 94 5.58 3.94 1.07
C SER A 94 5.34 5.46 1.01
N TYR A 95 4.57 6.02 1.97
CA TYR A 95 4.43 7.46 2.17
C TYR A 95 5.44 8.10 3.11
N LEU A 96 6.25 7.31 3.81
CA LEU A 96 7.38 7.84 4.56
C LEU A 96 8.46 8.32 3.57
N GLU A 97 9.19 9.36 3.96
CA GLU A 97 10.39 9.78 3.25
C GLU A 97 11.44 8.65 3.28
N PRO A 98 12.33 8.55 2.27
CA PRO A 98 13.32 7.47 2.20
C PRO A 98 14.12 7.27 3.49
N VAL A 99 14.58 8.37 4.11
CA VAL A 99 15.31 8.32 5.40
C VAL A 99 14.47 7.69 6.51
N GLY A 100 13.19 8.05 6.60
CA GLY A 100 12.27 7.47 7.60
C GLY A 100 11.95 6.00 7.33
N GLN A 101 11.99 5.55 6.07
CA GLN A 101 11.84 4.13 5.73
C GLN A 101 13.06 3.32 6.16
N GLU A 102 14.28 3.83 5.96
CA GLU A 102 15.52 3.17 6.40
C GLU A 102 15.56 3.05 7.93
N GLN A 103 15.26 4.13 8.66
CA GLN A 103 15.16 4.11 10.12
C GLN A 103 14.12 3.10 10.61
N LEU A 104 12.94 3.06 9.99
CA LEU A 104 11.91 2.09 10.34
C LEU A 104 12.37 0.66 10.07
N TYR A 105 13.07 0.42 8.96
CA TYR A 105 13.63 -0.89 8.65
C TYR A 105 14.63 -1.36 9.70
N GLU A 106 15.54 -0.49 10.16
CA GLU A 106 16.47 -0.78 11.25
C GLU A 106 15.75 -1.15 12.55
N VAL A 107 14.72 -0.38 12.93
CA VAL A 107 13.90 -0.67 14.12
C VAL A 107 13.19 -2.02 13.98
N MET A 108 12.63 -2.32 12.81
CA MET A 108 11.99 -3.61 12.53
C MET A 108 12.96 -4.78 12.68
N GLN A 109 14.21 -4.65 12.19
CA GLN A 109 15.24 -5.67 12.36
C GLN A 109 15.61 -5.83 13.84
N ARG A 110 15.85 -4.72 14.55
CA ARG A 110 16.25 -4.73 15.95
C ARG A 110 15.20 -5.36 16.87
N LEU A 111 13.93 -5.06 16.63
CA LEU A 111 12.81 -5.56 17.43
C LEU A 111 12.25 -6.90 16.93
N CYS A 112 12.65 -7.35 15.73
CA CYS A 112 12.07 -8.52 15.05
C CYS A 112 10.54 -8.44 14.85
N VAL A 113 10.01 -7.27 14.51
CA VAL A 113 8.56 -7.03 14.34
C VAL A 113 8.21 -6.40 12.99
N PHE A 114 6.99 -6.64 12.53
CA PHE A 114 6.42 -6.04 11.32
C PHE A 114 5.22 -5.17 11.69
N PRO A 115 5.13 -3.93 11.17
CA PRO A 115 3.99 -3.07 11.42
C PRO A 115 2.72 -3.65 10.81
N ASN A 116 1.65 -3.72 11.61
CA ASN A 116 0.31 -3.95 11.10
C ASN A 116 -0.27 -2.66 10.45
N LEU A 117 -1.45 -2.76 9.85
CA LEU A 117 -2.07 -1.61 9.15
C LEU A 117 -2.33 -0.40 10.05
N VAL A 118 -2.70 -0.62 11.32
CA VAL A 118 -2.97 0.48 12.27
C VAL A 118 -1.66 1.19 12.62
N GLN A 119 -0.60 0.43 12.88
CA GLN A 119 0.74 0.97 13.14
C GLN A 119 1.28 1.73 11.92
N ALA A 120 1.16 1.16 10.72
CA ALA A 120 1.63 1.80 9.48
C ALA A 120 0.92 3.14 9.20
N ARG A 121 -0.38 3.25 9.49
CA ARG A 121 -1.12 4.53 9.39
C ARG A 121 -0.59 5.56 10.39
N LYS A 122 -0.36 5.17 11.64
CA LYS A 122 0.17 6.07 12.68
C LYS A 122 1.60 6.54 12.34
N LEU A 123 2.44 5.63 11.84
CA LEU A 123 3.79 5.97 11.35
C LEU A 123 3.71 7.01 10.23
N LYS A 124 2.86 6.77 9.22
CA LYS A 124 2.64 7.73 8.13
C LYS A 124 2.16 9.10 8.61
N GLU A 125 1.21 9.14 9.55
CA GLU A 125 0.67 10.38 10.11
C GLU A 125 1.77 11.20 10.81
N LEU A 126 2.55 10.58 11.71
CA LEU A 126 3.65 11.26 12.39
C LEU A 126 4.79 11.66 11.44
N GLY A 127 5.09 10.81 10.46
CA GLY A 127 6.09 11.11 9.43
C GLY A 127 5.70 12.34 8.62
N ARG A 128 4.42 12.45 8.23
CA ARG A 128 3.87 13.64 7.55
C ARG A 128 3.95 14.90 8.43
N GLU A 129 3.82 14.75 9.74
CA GLU A 129 3.93 15.87 10.70
C GLU A 129 5.39 16.23 11.04
N GLY A 130 6.37 15.47 10.56
CA GLY A 130 7.78 15.65 10.93
C GLY A 130 8.08 15.32 12.40
N LYS A 131 7.22 14.53 13.05
CA LYS A 131 7.30 14.16 14.47
C LYS A 131 7.68 12.69 14.68
N LEU A 132 8.07 12.00 13.61
CA LEU A 132 8.47 10.60 13.68
C LEU A 132 9.98 10.51 13.84
N ASP A 133 10.42 10.12 15.03
CA ASP A 133 11.80 9.73 15.34
C ASP A 133 11.88 8.21 15.63
N GLU A 134 13.09 7.70 15.81
CA GLU A 134 13.34 6.28 16.05
C GLU A 134 12.61 5.75 17.30
N ASN A 135 12.64 6.52 18.40
CA ASN A 135 11.94 6.17 19.63
C ASN A 135 10.41 6.11 19.42
N GLY A 136 9.85 7.04 18.66
CA GLY A 136 8.45 7.02 18.24
C GLY A 136 8.10 5.77 17.42
N MET A 137 8.99 5.34 16.51
CA MET A 137 8.82 4.10 15.75
C MET A 137 8.82 2.88 16.67
N GLU A 138 9.75 2.80 17.61
CA GLU A 138 9.83 1.72 18.61
C GLU A 138 8.56 1.61 19.46
N ILE A 139 8.08 2.74 19.98
CA ILE A 139 6.86 2.80 20.79
C ILE A 139 5.67 2.30 19.98
N ILE A 140 5.53 2.73 18.72
CA ILE A 140 4.41 2.33 17.86
C ILE A 140 4.46 0.83 17.56
N LEU A 141 5.65 0.30 17.24
CA LEU A 141 5.83 -1.11 16.92
C LEU A 141 5.66 -2.02 18.14
N SER A 142 5.97 -1.51 19.33
CA SER A 142 5.82 -2.23 20.60
C SER A 142 4.40 -2.21 21.16
N ASP A 143 3.56 -1.25 20.73
CA ASP A 143 2.14 -1.16 21.11
C ASP A 143 1.30 -2.23 20.38
N ASN A 144 1.57 -3.50 20.71
CA ASN A 144 0.75 -4.65 20.34
C ASN A 144 -0.42 -4.75 21.30
N LYS A 145 -1.39 -3.82 21.21
CA LYS A 145 -2.72 -4.13 21.74
C LYS A 145 -3.30 -5.26 20.89
N PRO A 146 -3.53 -6.47 21.44
CA PRO A 146 -4.30 -7.47 20.72
C PRO A 146 -5.63 -6.80 20.36
N ALA A 147 -6.04 -6.91 19.09
CA ALA A 147 -7.35 -6.45 18.67
C ALA A 147 -8.36 -7.06 19.65
N ALA A 148 -9.07 -6.20 20.40
CA ALA A 148 -10.04 -6.65 21.39
C ALA A 148 -10.91 -7.70 20.70
N ALA A 149 -10.90 -8.93 21.22
CA ALA A 149 -11.60 -10.04 20.58
C ALA A 149 -13.06 -9.63 20.40
N ALA A 150 -13.46 -9.36 19.16
CA ALA A 150 -14.83 -9.00 18.87
C ALA A 150 -15.69 -10.23 19.16
N VAL A 151 -16.34 -10.26 20.31
CA VAL A 151 -17.24 -11.35 20.69
C VAL A 151 -18.44 -11.30 19.76
N LYS A 152 -18.46 -12.16 18.74
CA LYS A 152 -19.65 -12.38 17.91
C LYS A 152 -20.64 -13.26 18.67
N LEU A 153 -21.56 -12.62 19.39
CA LEU A 153 -22.68 -13.30 20.03
C LEU A 153 -23.71 -13.72 18.98
N GLN A 154 -23.95 -15.03 18.87
CA GLN A 154 -25.00 -15.56 18.02
C GLN A 154 -26.36 -15.35 18.69
N ARG A 155 -27.30 -14.70 17.99
CA ARG A 155 -28.64 -14.38 18.52
C ARG A 155 -29.41 -15.61 19.01
N LYS A 156 -29.19 -16.78 18.40
CA LYS A 156 -29.77 -18.06 18.85
C LYS A 156 -29.38 -18.41 20.30
N LYS A 157 -28.11 -18.24 20.67
CA LYS A 157 -27.63 -18.47 22.05
C LYS A 157 -28.12 -17.41 23.03
N LEU A 158 -28.33 -16.17 22.59
CA LEU A 158 -28.89 -15.11 23.44
C LEU A 158 -30.33 -15.41 23.86
N ASN A 159 -31.15 -15.95 22.96
CA ASN A 159 -32.55 -16.27 23.24
C ASN A 159 -32.72 -17.40 24.28
N GLU A 160 -31.70 -18.23 24.51
CA GLU A 160 -31.73 -19.26 25.56
C GLU A 160 -31.67 -18.65 26.98
N TYR A 161 -31.03 -17.49 27.12
CA TYR A 161 -30.83 -16.82 28.42
C TYR A 161 -31.66 -15.54 28.56
N PHE A 162 -32.09 -14.94 27.45
CA PHE A 162 -32.91 -13.72 27.40
C PHE A 162 -34.08 -13.91 26.41
N PRO A 163 -35.10 -14.72 26.75
CA PRO A 163 -36.31 -14.83 25.96
C PRO A 163 -37.09 -13.51 25.96
N ALA A 164 -37.71 -13.18 24.83
CA ALA A 164 -38.53 -11.98 24.66
C ALA A 164 -39.92 -12.13 25.31
#